data_AF-A0A8H7N794-F1
#
_entry.id   AF-A0A8H7N794-F1
#
_cell.length_a   1.000
_cell.length_b   1.000
_cell.length_c   1.000
_cell.angle_alpha   90.00
_cell.angle_beta   90.00
_cell.angle_gamma   90.00
#
_symmetry.space_group_name_H-M   'P 1'
#
loop_
_entity.id
_entity.type
_entity.pdbx_description
1 polymer ?
#
loop_
_entity_poly.entity_id
_entity_poly.type
_entity_poly.pdbx_seq_one_letter_code
_entity_poly.pdbx_strand_id
1 'polypeptide(L)'
;MENGIKHVVGDNTRPATRNPNSVYWPLISTYATNGYDGLTIIPRFSSRIYFNCHTPDCTTREWIQTSAGSGDFNTLLALEKTSSTRNLLALQSDPYMFHQANMYTTGNDIRTIGDQTRRMSLVMAWTETVVQEMIRLTNWPITSQTQDQMATYFTNRMTLDACSPKMSYVWSNDGKNLQKVVVTANGNTCSTPIPVTIPKGSVAASGGSVTSDVVGAEPPIQWVTLNGSPVTLTLSSAVTTTGTTSS
;
A
#
# COMPACT_ATOMS: atom_id res chain seq x y z
N MET A 1 -13.14 20.69 11.56
CA MET A 1 -13.56 19.32 11.91
C MET A 1 -14.98 19.24 12.52
N GLU A 2 -15.68 20.36 12.67
CA GLU A 2 -17.00 20.45 13.31
C GLU A 2 -18.08 19.57 12.63
N ASN A 3 -18.00 19.43 11.31
CA ASN A 3 -18.90 18.56 10.53
C ASN A 3 -18.48 17.06 10.55
N GLY A 4 -17.58 16.66 11.44
CA GLY A 4 -17.12 15.27 11.56
C GLY A 4 -16.08 14.82 10.53
N ILE A 5 -15.64 15.69 9.61
CA ILE A 5 -14.54 15.39 8.68
C ILE A 5 -13.21 15.42 9.44
N LYS A 6 -12.58 14.25 9.55
CA LYS A 6 -11.31 14.04 10.27
C LYS A 6 -10.14 13.72 9.34
N HIS A 7 -10.43 13.25 8.13
CA HIS A 7 -9.43 12.77 7.18
C HIS A 7 -9.75 13.27 5.77
N VAL A 8 -8.71 13.63 5.03
CA VAL A 8 -8.77 14.08 3.64
C VAL A 8 -7.60 13.46 2.85
N VAL A 9 -7.56 13.70 1.55
CA VAL A 9 -6.44 13.33 0.69
C VAL A 9 -5.62 14.56 0.31
N GLY A 10 -4.30 14.37 0.16
CA GLY A 10 -3.35 15.37 -0.29
C GLY A 10 -3.01 15.26 -1.78
N ASP A 11 -1.80 15.71 -2.12
CA ASP A 11 -1.24 15.67 -3.47
C ASP A 11 0.28 15.45 -3.36
N ASN A 12 0.75 14.29 -3.83
CA ASN A 12 2.14 13.90 -3.69
C ASN A 12 3.11 14.77 -4.51
N THR A 13 2.62 15.60 -5.44
CA THR A 13 3.44 16.61 -6.13
C THR A 13 3.73 17.84 -5.26
N ARG A 14 3.02 17.99 -4.14
CA ARG A 14 3.12 19.12 -3.21
C ARG A 14 3.71 18.64 -1.88
N PRO A 15 5.03 18.84 -1.63
CA PRO A 15 5.69 18.35 -0.42
C PRO A 15 5.02 18.80 0.89
N ALA A 16 4.40 19.98 0.92
CA ALA A 16 3.67 20.50 2.07
C ALA A 16 2.42 19.68 2.48
N THR A 17 1.98 18.74 1.64
CA THR A 17 0.86 17.82 1.95
C THR A 17 1.33 16.39 2.24
N ARG A 18 2.64 16.19 2.39
CA ARG A 18 3.25 14.89 2.68
C ARG A 18 3.93 14.91 4.04
N ASN A 19 4.02 13.73 4.66
CA ASN A 19 4.82 13.59 5.86
C ASN A 19 6.31 13.71 5.51
N PRO A 20 7.09 14.59 6.15
CA PRO A 20 8.50 14.80 5.82
C PRO A 20 9.42 13.68 6.34
N ASN A 21 8.95 12.86 7.28
CA ASN A 21 9.77 11.86 7.96
C ASN A 21 9.61 10.46 7.35
N SER A 22 8.46 10.17 6.74
CA SER A 22 8.17 8.84 6.18
C SER A 22 7.16 8.94 5.05
N VAL A 23 7.49 8.32 3.93
CA VAL A 23 6.56 8.17 2.78
C VAL A 23 5.40 7.22 3.06
N TYR A 24 5.46 6.47 4.17
CA TYR A 24 4.42 5.50 4.57
C TYR A 24 3.47 6.05 5.65
N TRP A 25 3.63 7.31 6.04
CA TRP A 25 2.81 7.96 7.07
C TRP A 25 1.92 9.03 6.44
N PRO A 26 0.73 9.27 7.03
CA PRO A 26 -0.05 10.44 6.67
C PRO A 26 0.64 11.70 7.20
N LEU A 27 0.30 12.85 6.64
CA LEU A 27 0.60 14.13 7.28
C LEU A 27 -0.51 14.43 8.29
N ILE A 28 -0.14 14.72 9.53
CA ILE A 28 -1.07 15.29 10.51
C ILE A 28 -0.91 16.81 10.46
N SER A 29 -2.00 17.51 10.18
CA SER A 29 -1.96 18.97 10.03
C SER A 29 -1.58 19.64 11.34
N THR A 30 -0.87 20.77 11.25
CA THR A 30 -0.60 21.64 12.40
C THR A 30 -1.06 23.07 12.12
N TYR A 31 -1.30 23.86 13.15
CA TYR A 31 -1.65 25.26 13.01
C TYR A 31 -0.56 26.03 12.26
N ALA A 32 0.71 25.80 12.60
CA ALA A 32 1.85 26.51 12.03
C ALA A 32 1.98 26.30 10.50
N THR A 33 1.70 25.09 10.00
CA THR A 33 1.91 24.74 8.58
C THR A 33 0.63 24.69 7.76
N ASN A 34 -0.52 24.50 8.41
CA ASN A 34 -1.80 24.25 7.74
C ASN A 34 -2.96 25.11 8.24
N GLY A 35 -2.75 25.93 9.29
CA GLY A 35 -3.77 26.78 9.89
C GLY A 35 -4.78 26.07 10.78
N TYR A 36 -4.62 24.75 11.01
CA TYR A 36 -5.46 23.96 11.91
C TYR A 36 -4.75 22.66 12.33
N ASP A 37 -4.92 22.24 13.59
CA ASP A 37 -4.31 21.03 14.14
C ASP A 37 -5.17 19.77 13.95
N GLY A 38 -4.52 18.64 13.65
CA GLY A 38 -5.09 17.31 13.84
C GLY A 38 -5.88 16.72 12.66
N LEU A 39 -5.95 17.38 11.50
CA LEU A 39 -6.53 16.78 10.30
C LEU A 39 -5.54 15.76 9.71
N THR A 40 -5.99 14.54 9.44
CA THR A 40 -5.16 13.54 8.74
C THR A 40 -5.24 13.77 7.23
N ILE A 41 -4.08 13.96 6.61
CA ILE A 41 -3.94 14.14 5.17
C ILE A 41 -3.25 12.89 4.61
N ILE A 42 -4.04 12.06 3.94
CA ILE A 42 -3.60 10.82 3.29
C ILE A 42 -2.83 11.20 2.01
N PRO A 43 -1.62 10.68 1.76
CA PRO A 43 -0.90 10.98 0.52
C PRO A 43 -1.67 10.43 -0.69
N ARG A 44 -1.50 11.03 -1.87
CA ARG A 44 -2.21 10.61 -3.10
C ARG A 44 -1.37 10.92 -4.32
N PHE A 45 -1.17 9.93 -5.19
CA PHE A 45 -0.47 10.11 -6.45
C PHE A 45 -1.32 10.85 -7.48
N SER A 46 -0.69 11.74 -8.23
CA SER A 46 -1.19 12.24 -9.51
C SER A 46 -0.78 11.30 -10.65
N SER A 47 -1.57 11.26 -11.72
CA SER A 47 -1.25 10.56 -12.96
C SER A 47 -1.14 11.57 -14.12
N ARG A 48 -0.61 11.14 -15.27
CA ARG A 48 -0.69 11.85 -16.57
C ARG A 48 -2.06 11.71 -17.23
N ILE A 49 -3.05 11.21 -16.50
CA ILE A 49 -4.46 11.22 -16.91
C ILE A 49 -5.09 12.49 -16.31
N TYR A 50 -5.07 13.58 -17.08
CA TYR A 50 -5.41 14.91 -16.57
C TYR A 50 -6.91 15.07 -16.26
N PHE A 51 -7.20 15.87 -15.23
CA PHE A 51 -8.53 16.01 -14.62
C PHE A 51 -9.63 16.51 -15.57
N ASN A 52 -9.22 17.31 -16.56
CA ASN A 52 -10.00 18.01 -17.57
C ASN A 52 -10.05 17.26 -18.92
N CYS A 53 -9.45 16.07 -19.01
CA CYS A 53 -9.42 15.29 -20.25
C CYS A 53 -10.34 14.07 -20.22
N HIS A 54 -11.02 13.82 -21.33
CA HIS A 54 -11.90 12.66 -21.51
C HIS A 54 -11.48 11.74 -22.67
N THR A 55 -10.57 12.19 -23.54
CA THR A 55 -10.01 11.40 -24.65
C THR A 55 -8.50 11.19 -24.52
N PRO A 56 -7.95 10.12 -25.12
CA PRO A 56 -6.50 9.88 -25.23
C PRO A 56 -5.74 11.04 -25.86
N ASP A 57 -6.27 11.64 -26.92
CA ASP A 57 -5.64 12.78 -27.60
C ASP A 57 -5.56 14.00 -26.70
N CYS A 58 -6.61 14.27 -25.91
CA CYS A 58 -6.61 15.37 -24.94
C CYS A 58 -5.48 15.20 -23.93
N THR A 59 -5.41 14.05 -23.25
CA THR A 59 -4.45 13.84 -22.16
C THR A 59 -3.02 13.76 -22.69
N THR A 60 -2.81 13.20 -23.88
CA THR A 60 -1.50 13.14 -24.54
C THR A 60 -1.04 14.54 -24.96
N ARG A 61 -1.94 15.35 -25.52
CA ARG A 61 -1.63 16.74 -25.89
C ARG A 61 -1.28 17.57 -24.66
N GLU A 62 -2.05 17.47 -23.59
CA GLU A 62 -1.77 18.20 -22.35
C GLU A 62 -0.43 17.76 -21.72
N TRP A 63 -0.13 16.46 -21.76
CA TRP A 63 1.18 15.93 -21.35
C TRP A 63 2.33 16.53 -22.14
N ILE A 64 2.20 16.65 -23.47
CA ILE A 64 3.22 17.24 -24.33
C ILE A 64 3.35 18.75 -24.09
N GLN A 65 2.24 19.46 -23.86
CA GLN A 65 2.23 20.92 -23.75
C GLN A 65 2.65 21.44 -22.39
N THR A 66 2.36 20.70 -21.33
CA THR A 66 2.56 21.15 -19.93
C THR A 66 3.72 20.44 -19.23
N SER A 67 4.26 19.39 -19.86
CA SER A 67 5.38 18.61 -19.36
C SER A 67 6.38 18.37 -20.50
N ALA A 68 7.56 17.81 -20.21
CA ALA A 68 8.50 17.37 -21.25
C ALA A 68 8.06 16.07 -21.95
N GLY A 69 6.77 15.94 -22.26
CA GLY A 69 6.17 14.76 -22.87
C GLY A 69 6.48 14.65 -24.36
N SER A 70 6.62 13.42 -24.86
CA SER A 70 6.85 13.14 -26.27
C SER A 70 6.35 11.74 -26.63
N GLY A 71 5.56 11.63 -27.70
CA GLY A 71 5.02 10.37 -28.19
C GLY A 71 3.50 10.35 -28.20
N ASP A 72 2.93 9.15 -28.28
CA ASP A 72 1.50 8.91 -28.34
C ASP A 72 0.93 8.48 -26.97
N PHE A 73 -0.36 8.15 -26.93
CA PHE A 73 -1.02 7.69 -25.71
C PHE A 73 -0.42 6.38 -25.17
N ASN A 74 0.09 5.48 -26.02
CA ASN A 74 0.76 4.27 -25.57
C ASN A 74 2.08 4.59 -24.87
N THR A 75 2.82 5.57 -25.38
CA THR A 75 4.04 6.08 -24.75
C THR A 75 3.73 6.69 -23.38
N LEU A 76 2.65 7.47 -23.27
CA LEU A 76 2.16 8.00 -21.99
C LEU A 76 1.79 6.86 -21.01
N LEU A 77 1.04 5.86 -21.47
CA LEU A 77 0.67 4.69 -20.65
C LEU A 77 1.89 3.86 -20.23
N ALA A 78 2.93 3.75 -21.06
CA ALA A 78 4.16 3.07 -20.69
C ALA A 78 4.88 3.78 -19.52
N LEU A 79 4.86 5.11 -19.49
CA LEU A 79 5.40 5.88 -18.37
C LEU A 79 4.55 5.70 -17.10
N GLU A 80 3.22 5.74 -17.24
CA GLU A 80 2.30 5.48 -16.13
C GLU A 80 2.48 4.08 -15.55
N LYS A 81 2.68 3.07 -16.41
CA LYS A 81 3.05 1.71 -16.02
C LYS A 81 4.30 1.72 -15.16
N THR A 82 5.40 2.28 -15.66
CA THR A 82 6.68 2.31 -14.95
C THR A 82 6.57 3.01 -13.58
N SER A 83 5.95 4.19 -13.52
CA SER A 83 5.86 4.93 -12.25
C SER A 83 4.92 4.25 -11.25
N SER A 84 3.78 3.75 -11.70
CA SER A 84 2.75 3.17 -10.82
C SER A 84 3.17 1.79 -10.31
N THR A 85 3.72 0.95 -11.20
CA THR A 85 4.30 -0.35 -10.81
C THR A 85 5.43 -0.17 -9.80
N ARG A 86 6.32 0.81 -9.99
CA ARG A 86 7.36 1.12 -9.00
C ARG A 86 6.75 1.47 -7.64
N ASN A 87 5.75 2.34 -7.60
CA ASN A 87 5.11 2.75 -6.34
C ASN A 87 4.42 1.57 -5.64
N LEU A 88 3.70 0.73 -6.40
CA LEU A 88 3.02 -0.46 -5.88
C LEU A 88 4.02 -1.50 -5.35
N LEU A 89 5.10 -1.78 -6.08
CA LEU A 89 6.16 -2.69 -5.62
C LEU A 89 6.97 -2.14 -4.45
N ALA A 90 7.01 -0.82 -4.27
CA ALA A 90 7.58 -0.17 -3.08
C ALA A 90 6.62 -0.17 -1.88
N LEU A 91 5.45 -0.81 -2.00
CA LEU A 91 4.41 -0.91 -0.99
C LEU A 91 3.91 0.46 -0.51
N GLN A 92 3.92 1.47 -1.39
CA GLN A 92 3.28 2.76 -1.12
C GLN A 92 1.79 2.65 -1.44
N SER A 93 0.97 2.54 -0.39
CA SER A 93 -0.48 2.33 -0.50
C SER A 93 -1.26 3.60 -0.86
N ASP A 94 -0.59 4.68 -1.26
CA ASP A 94 -1.20 5.94 -1.61
C ASP A 94 -2.19 5.75 -2.79
N PRO A 95 -3.44 6.24 -2.70
CA PRO A 95 -4.39 6.18 -3.81
C PRO A 95 -3.92 7.00 -5.03
N TYR A 96 -4.57 6.75 -6.17
CA TYR A 96 -4.32 7.48 -7.42
C TYR A 96 -5.49 8.43 -7.72
N MET A 97 -5.16 9.64 -8.16
CA MET A 97 -6.13 10.68 -8.50
C MET A 97 -6.63 10.54 -9.94
N PHE A 98 -7.96 10.51 -10.09
CA PHE A 98 -8.68 10.62 -11.35
C PHE A 98 -9.92 11.52 -11.18
N HIS A 99 -10.57 11.86 -12.28
CA HIS A 99 -11.73 12.74 -12.32
C HIS A 99 -12.85 12.19 -13.22
N GLN A 100 -14.06 12.74 -13.05
CA GLN A 100 -15.25 12.28 -13.76
C GLN A 100 -15.11 12.24 -15.29
N ALA A 101 -14.40 13.21 -15.88
CA ALA A 101 -14.16 13.25 -17.32
C ALA A 101 -13.40 12.03 -17.82
N ASN A 102 -12.51 11.48 -16.99
CA ASN A 102 -11.69 10.32 -17.33
C ASN A 102 -12.50 9.01 -17.43
N MET A 103 -13.77 9.03 -17.04
CA MET A 103 -14.71 7.89 -17.14
C MET A 103 -15.44 7.82 -18.48
N TYR A 104 -15.25 8.80 -19.38
CA TYR A 104 -15.91 8.82 -20.68
C TYR A 104 -15.48 7.63 -21.55
N THR A 105 -16.45 6.91 -22.13
CA THR A 105 -16.22 5.68 -22.92
C THR A 105 -16.87 5.71 -24.29
N THR A 106 -18.07 6.28 -24.40
CA THR A 106 -19.00 6.04 -25.52
C THR A 106 -18.50 6.57 -26.86
N GLY A 107 -17.82 7.72 -26.86
CA GLY A 107 -17.23 8.31 -28.06
C GLY A 107 -15.73 8.05 -28.24
N ASN A 108 -15.13 7.20 -27.40
CA ASN A 108 -13.74 6.80 -27.61
C ASN A 108 -13.65 5.68 -28.66
N ASP A 109 -12.56 5.70 -29.43
CA ASP A 109 -12.25 4.61 -30.35
C ASP A 109 -11.94 3.31 -29.61
N ILE A 110 -12.26 2.19 -30.27
CA ILE A 110 -11.86 0.85 -29.82
C ILE A 110 -10.33 0.79 -29.81
N ARG A 111 -9.77 0.25 -28.73
CA ARG A 111 -8.33 0.03 -28.58
C ARG A 111 -8.06 -1.30 -27.91
N THR A 112 -6.84 -1.77 -28.09
CA THR A 112 -6.30 -2.95 -27.43
C THR A 112 -5.31 -2.51 -26.37
N ILE A 113 -5.55 -2.88 -25.11
CA ILE A 113 -4.59 -2.74 -24.01
C ILE A 113 -4.40 -4.13 -23.41
N GLY A 114 -3.20 -4.68 -23.61
CA GLY A 114 -2.91 -6.07 -23.25
C GLY A 114 -3.84 -7.05 -23.96
N ASP A 115 -4.54 -7.90 -23.22
CA ASP A 115 -5.49 -8.88 -23.74
C ASP A 115 -6.92 -8.33 -23.95
N GLN A 116 -7.18 -7.07 -23.59
CA GLN A 116 -8.50 -6.47 -23.68
C GLN A 116 -8.64 -5.59 -24.93
N THR A 117 -9.64 -5.86 -25.78
CA THR A 117 -9.99 -5.04 -26.95
C THR A 117 -11.42 -4.52 -26.85
N ARG A 118 -11.58 -3.22 -26.57
CA ARG A 118 -12.90 -2.56 -26.41
C ARG A 118 -12.78 -1.04 -26.47
N ARG A 119 -13.92 -0.35 -26.45
CA ARG A 119 -13.94 1.08 -26.10
C ARG A 119 -13.57 1.23 -24.63
N MET A 120 -12.50 1.96 -24.35
CA MET A 120 -12.01 2.18 -22.99
C MET A 120 -12.06 3.66 -22.62
N SER A 121 -12.37 3.94 -21.36
CA SER A 121 -12.11 5.25 -20.77
C SER A 121 -10.63 5.40 -20.45
N LEU A 122 -10.19 6.61 -20.10
CA LEU A 122 -8.81 6.84 -19.68
C LEU A 122 -8.48 6.06 -18.40
N VAL A 123 -9.41 6.02 -17.44
CA VAL A 123 -9.25 5.25 -16.18
C VAL A 123 -9.18 3.75 -16.47
N MET A 124 -9.99 3.24 -17.41
CA MET A 124 -9.91 1.83 -17.80
C MET A 124 -8.56 1.51 -18.46
N ALA A 125 -8.13 2.32 -19.43
CA ALA A 125 -6.86 2.09 -20.11
C ALA A 125 -5.66 2.12 -19.15
N TRP A 126 -5.65 3.06 -18.20
CA TRP A 126 -4.64 3.12 -17.15
C TRP A 126 -4.70 1.89 -16.22
N THR A 127 -5.89 1.52 -15.74
CA THR A 127 -6.09 0.38 -14.83
C THR A 127 -5.64 -0.92 -15.50
N GLU A 128 -6.05 -1.20 -16.74
CA GLU A 128 -5.62 -2.38 -17.51
C GLU A 128 -4.09 -2.41 -17.64
N THR A 129 -3.48 -1.27 -17.98
CA THR A 129 -2.03 -1.17 -18.14
C THR A 129 -1.27 -1.51 -16.86
N VAL A 130 -1.71 -0.96 -15.71
CA VAL A 130 -1.00 -1.11 -14.43
C VAL A 130 -1.27 -2.48 -13.80
N VAL A 131 -2.53 -2.93 -13.77
CA VAL A 131 -2.92 -4.19 -13.12
C VAL A 131 -2.35 -5.39 -13.86
N GLN A 132 -2.38 -5.39 -15.20
CA GLN A 132 -1.79 -6.50 -15.97
C GLN A 132 -0.27 -6.58 -15.76
N GLU A 133 0.43 -5.45 -15.60
CA GLU A 133 1.85 -5.45 -15.27
C GLU A 133 2.12 -6.00 -13.86
N MET A 134 1.29 -5.66 -12.87
CA MET A 134 1.41 -6.21 -11.52
C MET A 134 1.20 -7.72 -11.49
N ILE A 135 0.23 -8.23 -12.25
CA ILE A 135 -0.05 -9.67 -12.39
C ILE A 135 1.07 -10.39 -13.15
N ARG A 136 1.71 -9.72 -14.12
CA ARG A 136 2.89 -10.26 -14.83
C ARG A 136 4.08 -10.43 -13.88
N LEU A 137 4.23 -9.53 -12.91
CA LEU A 137 5.38 -9.48 -12.01
C LEU A 137 5.19 -10.26 -10.71
N THR A 138 3.95 -10.35 -10.22
CA THR A 138 3.62 -10.93 -8.91
C THR A 138 2.28 -11.66 -8.97
N ASN A 139 2.03 -12.51 -8.00
CA ASN A 139 0.70 -13.08 -7.72
C ASN A 139 0.03 -12.43 -6.49
N TRP A 140 0.50 -11.24 -6.11
CA TRP A 140 0.00 -10.56 -4.92
C TRP A 140 -1.44 -10.08 -5.15
N PRO A 141 -2.32 -10.17 -4.13
CA PRO A 141 -3.66 -9.63 -4.24
C PRO A 141 -3.62 -8.11 -4.37
N ILE A 142 -4.54 -7.56 -5.17
CA ILE A 142 -4.81 -6.12 -5.24
C ILE A 142 -6.20 -5.88 -4.62
N THR A 143 -6.21 -5.30 -3.43
CA THR A 143 -7.45 -4.99 -2.69
C THR A 143 -7.70 -3.49 -2.71
N SER A 144 -8.88 -3.09 -3.16
CA SER A 144 -9.32 -1.69 -3.06
C SER A 144 -9.97 -1.44 -1.70
N GLN A 145 -9.63 -0.33 -1.06
CA GLN A 145 -10.18 0.10 0.23
C GLN A 145 -10.94 1.42 0.09
N THR A 146 -11.89 1.67 0.98
CA THR A 146 -12.52 3.00 1.08
C THR A 146 -11.51 4.02 1.62
N GLN A 147 -11.79 5.31 1.43
CA GLN A 147 -10.91 6.37 1.95
C GLN A 147 -10.78 6.33 3.48
N ASP A 148 -11.84 5.95 4.20
CA ASP A 148 -11.81 5.82 5.67
C ASP A 148 -10.94 4.64 6.12
N GLN A 149 -11.00 3.52 5.39
CA GLN A 149 -10.11 2.38 5.62
C GLN A 149 -8.66 2.76 5.35
N MET A 150 -8.40 3.54 4.29
CA MET A 150 -7.07 4.07 4.01
C MET A 150 -6.58 5.03 5.11
N ALA A 151 -7.44 5.90 5.63
CA ALA A 151 -7.11 6.78 6.75
C ALA A 151 -6.68 5.96 7.99
N THR A 152 -7.43 4.90 8.27
CA THR A 152 -7.17 3.96 9.36
C THR A 152 -5.84 3.23 9.13
N TYR A 153 -5.60 2.71 7.92
CA TYR A 153 -4.35 2.05 7.54
C TYR A 153 -3.13 2.94 7.80
N PHE A 154 -3.13 4.16 7.28
CA PHE A 154 -2.01 5.10 7.41
C PHE A 154 -1.79 5.51 8.87
N THR A 155 -2.87 5.78 9.61
CA THR A 155 -2.78 6.15 11.03
C THR A 155 -2.26 4.99 11.88
N ASN A 156 -2.72 3.76 11.61
CA ASN A 156 -2.22 2.56 12.26
C ASN A 156 -0.75 2.33 11.94
N ARG A 157 -0.32 2.50 10.68
CA ARG A 157 1.09 2.37 10.31
C ARG A 157 1.98 3.36 11.07
N MET A 158 1.59 4.64 11.12
CA MET A 158 2.33 5.65 11.88
C MET A 158 2.37 5.33 13.38
N THR A 159 1.26 4.84 13.94
CA THR A 159 1.16 4.43 15.35
C THR A 159 2.05 3.22 15.65
N LEU A 160 2.03 2.21 14.78
CA LEU A 160 2.84 1.00 14.89
C LEU A 160 4.33 1.34 14.92
N ASP A 161 4.79 2.17 13.99
CA ASP A 161 6.20 2.56 13.92
C ASP A 161 6.65 3.30 15.19
N ALA A 162 5.77 4.13 15.77
CA ALA A 162 6.05 4.81 17.04
C ALA A 162 6.15 3.85 18.24
N CYS A 163 5.46 2.70 18.21
CA CYS A 163 5.58 1.66 19.24
C CYS A 163 6.95 0.95 19.22
N SER A 164 7.72 1.08 18.13
CA SER A 164 9.03 0.42 17.94
C SER A 164 8.98 -1.09 18.18
N PRO A 165 8.13 -1.83 17.45
CA PRO A 165 7.97 -3.26 17.64
C PRO A 165 9.28 -4.01 17.38
N LYS A 166 9.50 -5.09 18.12
CA LYS A 166 10.66 -5.97 17.99
C LYS A 166 10.21 -7.42 17.98
N MET A 167 10.95 -8.22 17.23
CA MET A 167 10.73 -9.65 17.11
C MET A 167 12.02 -10.39 17.46
N SER A 168 11.88 -11.47 18.23
CA SER A 168 12.95 -12.45 18.44
C SER A 168 12.44 -13.86 18.18
N TYR A 169 13.38 -14.77 18.00
CA TYR A 169 13.14 -16.13 17.53
C TYR A 169 13.59 -17.14 18.57
N VAL A 170 12.77 -18.17 18.81
CA VAL A 170 13.12 -19.31 19.67
C VAL A 170 13.29 -20.54 18.81
N TRP A 171 14.53 -21.04 18.79
CA TRP A 171 14.94 -22.23 18.07
C TRP A 171 14.75 -23.48 18.94
N SER A 172 14.61 -24.63 18.28
CA SER A 172 14.73 -25.93 18.91
C SER A 172 16.12 -26.10 19.54
N ASN A 173 16.24 -27.01 20.53
CA ASN A 173 17.50 -27.25 21.24
C ASN A 173 18.65 -27.68 20.31
N ASP A 174 18.34 -28.34 19.20
CA ASP A 174 19.33 -28.74 18.18
C ASP A 174 19.67 -27.62 17.17
N GLY A 175 19.04 -26.45 17.31
CA GLY A 175 19.22 -25.28 16.46
C GLY A 175 18.66 -25.40 15.04
N LYS A 176 17.96 -26.50 14.70
CA LYS A 176 17.56 -26.79 13.31
C LYS A 176 16.21 -26.19 12.92
N ASN A 177 15.37 -25.87 13.90
CA ASN A 177 13.99 -25.50 13.66
C ASN A 177 13.64 -24.23 14.42
N LEU A 178 13.13 -23.23 13.70
CA LEU A 178 12.46 -22.10 14.34
C LEU A 178 11.10 -22.58 14.83
N GLN A 179 10.88 -22.51 16.14
CA GLN A 179 9.65 -23.01 16.78
C GLN A 179 8.72 -21.90 17.22
N LYS A 180 9.28 -20.77 17.69
CA LYS A 180 8.48 -19.66 18.22
C LYS A 180 9.02 -18.32 17.80
N VAL A 181 8.12 -17.35 17.83
CA VAL A 181 8.39 -15.93 17.64
C VAL A 181 7.93 -15.21 18.91
N VAL A 182 8.78 -14.35 19.48
CA VAL A 182 8.40 -13.49 20.60
C VAL A 182 8.31 -12.05 20.10
N VAL A 183 7.16 -11.43 20.32
CA VAL A 183 6.83 -10.09 19.87
C VAL A 183 6.79 -9.15 21.07
N THR A 184 7.49 -8.04 20.95
CA THR A 184 7.57 -6.99 21.98
C THR A 184 7.47 -5.61 21.33
N ALA A 185 7.28 -4.60 22.16
CA ALA A 185 7.34 -3.19 21.79
C ALA A 185 7.81 -2.38 23.01
N ASN A 186 7.95 -1.07 22.89
CA ASN A 186 8.22 -0.22 24.05
C ASN A 186 7.11 -0.40 25.11
N GLY A 187 7.49 -0.80 26.33
CA GLY A 187 6.55 -1.11 27.42
C GLY A 187 5.66 -2.34 27.18
N ASN A 188 5.91 -3.13 26.13
CA ASN A 188 5.05 -4.23 25.69
C ASN A 188 3.59 -3.80 25.48
N THR A 189 3.39 -2.59 24.94
CA THR A 189 2.08 -2.05 24.61
C THR A 189 2.12 -1.39 23.24
N CYS A 190 1.05 -1.51 22.48
CA CYS A 190 0.82 -0.71 21.28
C CYS A 190 -0.69 -0.60 21.07
N SER A 191 -1.19 0.59 20.70
CA SER A 191 -2.62 0.81 20.47
C SER A 191 -3.11 0.26 19.12
N THR A 192 -2.21 -0.27 18.31
CA THR A 192 -2.52 -0.98 17.06
C THR A 192 -1.86 -2.36 17.06
N PRO A 193 -2.48 -3.39 16.46
CA PRO A 193 -1.87 -4.70 16.36
C PRO A 193 -0.56 -4.68 15.56
N ILE A 194 0.41 -5.51 15.97
CA ILE A 194 1.70 -5.68 15.32
C ILE A 194 1.59 -6.82 14.29
N PRO A 195 1.82 -6.57 13.00
CA PRO A 195 1.81 -7.63 11.99
C PRO A 195 3.05 -8.51 12.09
N VAL A 196 2.84 -9.83 12.12
CA VAL A 196 3.91 -10.84 12.00
C VAL A 196 3.57 -11.79 10.87
N THR A 197 4.31 -11.70 9.77
CA THR A 197 4.17 -12.62 8.64
C THR A 197 4.87 -13.95 8.94
N ILE A 198 4.16 -15.06 8.77
CA ILE A 198 4.72 -16.41 8.87
C ILE A 198 4.71 -17.08 7.49
N PRO A 199 5.65 -18.00 7.20
CA PRO A 199 5.76 -18.58 5.85
C PRO A 199 4.57 -19.46 5.47
N LYS A 200 3.97 -20.16 6.45
CA LYS A 200 2.78 -21.02 6.27
C LYS A 200 2.19 -21.43 7.62
N GLY A 201 0.99 -21.98 7.57
CA GLY A 201 0.35 -22.62 8.71
C GLY A 201 -0.32 -21.62 9.65
N SER A 202 -0.43 -22.00 10.92
CA SER A 202 -1.10 -21.24 11.97
C SER A 202 -0.17 -21.07 13.17
N VAL A 203 -0.58 -20.24 14.13
CA VAL A 203 0.14 -20.07 15.40
C VAL A 203 -0.78 -20.30 16.58
N ALA A 204 -0.21 -20.78 17.68
CA ALA A 204 -0.81 -20.65 19.00
C ALA A 204 -0.15 -19.47 19.73
N ALA A 205 -0.94 -18.55 20.25
CA ALA A 205 -0.42 -17.38 20.99
C ALA A 205 -0.50 -17.59 22.50
N SER A 206 0.49 -17.08 23.23
CA SER A 206 0.46 -16.92 24.68
C SER A 206 0.93 -15.53 25.09
N GLY A 207 0.41 -15.01 26.20
CA GLY A 207 0.72 -13.66 26.69
C GLY A 207 -0.07 -12.52 26.03
N GLY A 208 -0.97 -12.82 25.09
CA GLY A 208 -1.83 -11.84 24.42
C GLY A 208 -2.80 -12.48 23.42
N SER A 209 -3.33 -11.70 22.48
CA SER A 209 -4.24 -12.18 21.44
C SER A 209 -3.65 -12.01 20.04
N VAL A 210 -4.11 -12.85 19.12
CA VAL A 210 -3.71 -12.85 17.72
C VAL A 210 -4.93 -13.04 16.82
N THR A 211 -4.95 -12.34 15.69
CA THR A 211 -5.91 -12.59 14.60
C THR A 211 -5.13 -12.93 13.34
N SER A 212 -5.43 -14.07 12.72
CA SER A 212 -4.81 -14.47 11.47
C SER A 212 -5.53 -13.83 10.29
N ASP A 213 -4.77 -13.42 9.29
CA ASP A 213 -5.22 -12.86 8.03
C ASP A 213 -4.46 -13.50 6.86
N VAL A 214 -5.14 -13.74 5.75
CA VAL A 214 -4.54 -14.26 4.51
C VAL A 214 -5.46 -13.95 3.33
N VAL A 215 -4.92 -13.24 2.35
CA VAL A 215 -5.60 -12.88 1.11
C VAL A 215 -4.93 -13.54 -0.08
N GLY A 216 -5.67 -14.36 -0.82
CA GLY A 216 -5.16 -15.04 -1.99
C GLY A 216 -3.98 -15.98 -1.66
N ALA A 217 -2.84 -15.76 -2.31
CA ALA A 217 -1.65 -16.60 -2.19
C ALA A 217 -0.54 -16.01 -1.29
N GLU A 218 -0.83 -14.95 -0.54
CA GLU A 218 0.16 -14.34 0.35
C GLU A 218 0.46 -15.22 1.58
N PRO A 219 1.63 -15.08 2.22
CA PRO A 219 1.91 -15.78 3.47
C PRO A 219 0.99 -15.27 4.59
N PRO A 220 0.51 -16.12 5.51
CA PRO A 220 -0.37 -15.68 6.59
C PRO A 220 0.25 -14.58 7.45
N ILE A 221 -0.54 -13.55 7.74
CA ILE A 221 -0.19 -12.44 8.64
C ILE A 221 -0.89 -12.66 9.98
N GLN A 222 -0.12 -12.59 11.05
CA GLN A 222 -0.60 -12.70 12.43
C GLN A 222 -0.63 -11.29 13.04
N TRP A 223 -1.82 -10.73 13.24
CA TRP A 223 -2.01 -9.42 13.88
C TRP A 223 -1.99 -9.58 15.39
N VAL A 224 -0.86 -9.24 16.02
CA VAL A 224 -0.59 -9.46 17.44
C VAL A 224 -0.97 -8.24 18.28
N THR A 225 -1.84 -8.43 19.28
CA THR A 225 -2.18 -7.38 20.24
C THR A 225 -1.40 -7.58 21.52
N LEU A 226 -0.58 -6.59 21.89
CA LEU A 226 0.16 -6.58 23.16
C LEU A 226 -0.72 -6.01 24.29
N ASN A 227 -0.52 -6.50 25.51
CA ASN A 227 -1.32 -6.14 26.70
C ASN A 227 -0.46 -5.80 27.94
N GLY A 228 0.78 -5.35 27.74
CA GLY A 228 1.75 -5.08 28.80
C GLY A 228 2.76 -6.21 29.03
N SER A 229 2.60 -7.35 28.35
CA SER A 229 3.55 -8.47 28.34
C SER A 229 3.97 -8.86 26.92
N PRO A 230 5.15 -9.48 26.74
CA PRO A 230 5.54 -10.06 25.46
C PRO A 230 4.54 -11.13 25.00
N VAL A 231 4.26 -11.18 23.70
CA VAL A 231 3.42 -12.22 23.11
C VAL A 231 4.30 -13.25 22.42
N THR A 232 4.10 -14.53 22.74
CA THR A 232 4.81 -15.62 22.07
C THR A 232 3.88 -16.33 21.10
N LEU A 233 4.27 -16.40 19.83
CA LEU A 233 3.62 -17.19 18.79
C LEU A 233 4.38 -18.51 18.63
N THR A 234 3.72 -19.63 18.91
CA THR A 234 4.24 -20.98 18.63
C THR A 234 3.78 -21.42 17.26
N LEU A 235 4.71 -21.71 16.36
CA LEU A 235 4.41 -22.08 14.97
C LEU A 235 3.89 -23.51 14.92
N SER A 236 2.75 -23.75 14.25
CA SER A 236 2.25 -25.12 14.04
C SER A 236 3.06 -25.89 13.02
N SER A 237 3.76 -25.19 12.14
CA SER A 237 4.75 -25.72 11.21
C SER A 237 6.09 -25.07 11.49
N ALA A 238 7.05 -25.84 12.00
CA ALA A 238 8.38 -25.33 12.24
C ALA A 238 9.08 -24.91 10.94
N VAL A 239 9.88 -23.85 10.99
CA VAL A 239 10.71 -23.43 9.85
C VAL A 239 12.08 -24.08 10.01
N THR A 240 12.35 -25.09 9.19
CA THR A 240 13.62 -25.82 9.21
C THR A 240 14.67 -25.07 8.40
N THR A 241 15.84 -24.82 8.98
CA THR A 241 16.99 -24.36 8.20
C THR A 241 17.61 -25.56 7.50
N THR A 242 17.44 -25.67 6.19
CA THR A 242 18.27 -26.56 5.38
C THR A 242 19.64 -25.91 5.26
N GLY A 243 20.55 -26.26 6.16
CA GLY A 243 21.96 -25.93 5.98
C GLY A 243 22.50 -26.73 4.79
N THR A 244 22.59 -26.13 3.61
CA THR A 244 23.61 -26.53 2.65
C THR A 244 24.94 -26.07 3.25
N THR A 245 25.65 -26.99 3.91
CA THR A 245 27.09 -26.83 4.11
C THR A 245 27.72 -26.78 2.72
N SER A 246 28.04 -25.58 2.24
CA SER A 246 28.99 -25.43 1.14
C SER A 246 30.37 -25.85 1.66
N SER A 247 30.73 -27.10 1.39
CA SER A 247 32.12 -27.58 1.39
C SER A 247 32.82 -27.13 0.13
#